data_AF-A0A369QP21-F1
#
_entry.id   AF-A0A369QP21-F1
#
_cell.length_a   1.000
_cell.length_b   1.000
_cell.length_c   1.000
_cell.angle_alpha   90.00
_cell.angle_beta   90.00
_cell.angle_gamma   90.00
#
_symmetry.space_group_name_H-M   'P 1'
#
loop_
_entity.id
_entity.type
_entity.pdbx_description
1 polymer ?
#
loop_
_entity_poly.entity_id
_entity_poly.type
_entity_poly.pdbx_seq_one_letter_code
_entity_poly.pdbx_strand_id
1 'polypeptide(L)'
;MSLADFLKAVSIARDELKCSESGAWFRGVRYYRHRLYPSLLRPTARIHKKREKDIYHEYSDFSDNESASERSWDRLVKLQHFGVPTRLLDWTEVLGMAVYFAVRDLQGSPKEEPAVWIINPFQISYMTRQSIDPYTKDTSIGDFHNQNGFDYYENFILKQSWPRSSTVDPISD
;
A
#
# COMPACT_ATOMS: atom_id res chain seq x y z
N MET A 1 -4.76 -20.76 17.51
CA MET A 1 -3.96 -19.68 18.11
C MET A 1 -4.83 -18.91 19.09
N SER A 2 -4.38 -18.70 20.34
CA SER A 2 -5.07 -17.80 21.27
C SER A 2 -4.72 -16.33 21.01
N LEU A 3 -5.51 -15.39 21.54
CA LEU A 3 -5.19 -13.95 21.45
C LEU A 3 -3.82 -13.65 22.09
N ALA A 4 -3.47 -14.31 23.18
CA ALA A 4 -2.19 -14.15 23.86
C ALA A 4 -1.03 -14.59 22.96
N ASP A 5 -1.18 -15.73 22.27
CA ASP A 5 -0.18 -16.22 21.32
C ASP A 5 0.01 -15.24 20.15
N PHE A 6 -1.09 -14.70 19.62
CA PHE A 6 -1.06 -13.71 18.55
C PHE A 6 -0.33 -12.43 18.97
N LEU A 7 -0.66 -11.86 20.14
CA LEU A 7 0.02 -10.66 20.63
C LEU A 7 1.50 -10.90 20.90
N LYS A 8 1.86 -12.09 21.36
CA LYS A 8 3.26 -12.49 21.52
C LYS A 8 3.98 -12.57 20.17
N ALA A 9 3.36 -13.16 19.14
CA ALA A 9 3.91 -13.19 17.78
C ALA A 9 4.09 -11.78 17.20
N VAL A 10 3.12 -10.89 17.41
CA VAL A 10 3.24 -9.47 17.01
C VAL A 10 4.40 -8.78 17.71
N SER A 11 4.60 -9.02 19.01
CA SER A 11 5.75 -8.47 19.74
C SER A 11 7.08 -8.94 19.16
N ILE A 12 7.23 -10.25 18.94
CA ILE A 12 8.44 -10.86 18.36
C ILE A 12 8.74 -10.25 16.99
N ALA A 13 7.73 -10.18 16.11
CA ALA A 13 7.89 -9.60 14.77
C ALA A 13 8.30 -8.12 14.82
N ARG A 14 7.80 -7.34 15.79
CA ARG A 14 8.21 -5.94 15.97
C ARG A 14 9.66 -5.82 16.44
N ASP A 15 10.13 -6.74 17.28
CA ASP A 15 11.53 -6.78 17.70
C ASP A 15 12.46 -7.16 16.54
N GLU A 16 12.09 -8.18 15.74
CA GLU A 16 12.82 -8.58 14.54
C GLU A 16 12.92 -7.44 13.50
N LEU A 17 11.83 -6.71 13.31
CA LEU A 17 11.77 -5.54 12.43
C LEU A 17 12.37 -4.28 13.05
N LYS A 18 12.87 -4.34 14.30
CA LYS A 18 13.46 -3.21 15.05
C LYS A 18 12.52 -2.00 15.11
N CYS A 19 11.24 -2.25 15.37
CA CYS A 19 10.18 -1.24 15.49
C CYS A 19 9.32 -1.39 16.76
N SER A 20 9.84 -2.06 17.79
CA SER A 20 9.21 -2.15 19.11
C SER A 20 9.09 -0.78 19.79
N GLU A 21 10.12 0.06 19.71
CA GLU A 21 10.15 1.40 20.33
C GLU A 21 9.68 2.54 19.41
N SER A 22 9.92 2.43 18.11
CA SER A 22 9.69 3.52 17.14
C SER A 22 8.26 3.57 16.58
N GLY A 23 7.48 2.50 16.74
CA GLY A 23 6.15 2.35 16.17
C GLY A 23 6.18 1.54 14.87
N ALA A 24 5.08 0.82 14.62
CA ALA A 24 4.93 -0.07 13.49
C ALA A 24 3.66 0.28 12.71
N TRP A 25 3.68 0.01 11.41
CA TRP A 25 2.50 0.08 10.58
C TRP A 25 1.99 -1.33 10.31
N PHE A 26 0.67 -1.48 10.35
CA PHE A 26 -0.04 -2.73 10.26
C PHE A 26 -0.98 -2.74 9.04
N ARG A 27 -1.21 -3.92 8.47
CA ARG A 27 -2.23 -4.12 7.45
C ARG A 27 -2.89 -5.47 7.59
N GLY A 28 -4.20 -5.45 7.78
CA GLY A 28 -5.03 -6.65 7.79
C GLY A 28 -5.34 -7.14 6.39
N VAL A 29 -5.17 -8.43 6.15
CA VAL A 29 -5.64 -9.11 4.93
C VAL A 29 -6.46 -10.34 5.29
N ARG A 30 -7.51 -10.56 4.51
CA ARG A 30 -8.41 -11.72 4.70
C ARG A 30 -7.74 -13.06 4.43
N TYR A 31 -6.74 -13.07 3.56
CA TYR A 31 -6.05 -14.28 3.11
C TYR A 31 -4.56 -14.08 3.26
N TYR A 32 -3.86 -15.01 3.89
CA TYR A 32 -2.40 -14.93 4.05
C TYR A 32 -1.69 -14.86 2.69
N ARG A 33 -2.21 -15.55 1.68
CA ARG A 33 -1.71 -15.50 0.28
C ARG A 33 -2.02 -14.20 -0.44
N HIS A 34 -2.77 -13.29 0.19
CA HIS A 34 -3.13 -12.02 -0.43
C HIS A 34 -1.87 -11.18 -0.61
N ARG A 35 -1.47 -11.02 -1.87
CA ARG A 35 -0.31 -10.19 -2.22
C ARG A 35 -0.55 -8.74 -1.81
N LEU A 36 0.52 -8.09 -1.34
CA LEU A 36 0.53 -6.66 -0.98
C LEU A 36 0.55 -5.78 -2.24
N TYR A 37 -0.48 -5.92 -3.07
CA TYR A 37 -0.66 -5.13 -4.27
C TYR A 37 -1.74 -4.06 -4.04
N PRO A 38 -1.43 -2.79 -4.38
CA PRO A 38 -2.44 -1.75 -4.55
C PRO A 38 -3.61 -2.25 -5.39
N SER A 39 -4.79 -1.67 -5.20
CA SER A 39 -6.00 -2.08 -5.93
C SER A 39 -5.78 -2.02 -7.44
N LEU A 40 -5.06 -1.02 -7.94
CA LEU A 40 -4.65 -0.89 -9.34
C LEU A 40 -3.81 -2.07 -9.83
N LEU A 41 -2.92 -2.64 -9.00
CA LEU A 41 -2.01 -3.71 -9.40
C LEU A 41 -2.65 -5.10 -9.38
N ARG A 42 -3.85 -5.24 -8.82
CA ARG A 42 -4.54 -6.54 -8.73
C ARG A 42 -5.02 -7.02 -10.10
N PRO A 43 -5.16 -8.35 -10.32
CA PRO A 43 -5.65 -8.91 -11.59
C PRO A 43 -7.02 -8.36 -12.01
N THR A 44 -7.86 -7.99 -11.04
CA THR A 44 -9.21 -7.45 -11.25
C THR A 44 -9.21 -6.06 -11.88
N ALA A 45 -8.14 -5.29 -11.76
CA ALA A 45 -8.07 -3.90 -12.24
C ALA A 45 -7.52 -3.77 -13.68
N ARG A 46 -7.62 -4.82 -14.51
CA ARG A 46 -6.94 -4.89 -15.83
C ARG A 46 -7.19 -3.68 -16.75
N ILE A 47 -8.41 -3.14 -16.76
CA ILE A 47 -8.78 -1.96 -17.56
C ILE A 47 -8.24 -0.68 -16.91
N HIS A 48 -8.40 -0.54 -15.60
CA HIS A 48 -7.96 0.63 -14.84
C HIS A 48 -6.44 0.80 -14.86
N LYS A 49 -5.67 -0.30 -14.88
CA LYS A 49 -4.20 -0.28 -14.99
C LYS A 49 -3.70 0.63 -16.11
N LYS A 50 -4.31 0.56 -17.29
CA LYS A 50 -3.88 1.34 -18.47
C LYS A 50 -4.48 2.74 -18.54
N ARG A 51 -5.51 3.02 -17.75
CA ARG A 51 -6.30 4.25 -17.80
C ARG A 51 -6.20 5.08 -16.53
N GLU A 52 -5.37 4.68 -15.57
CA GLU A 52 -5.30 5.37 -14.28
C GLU A 52 -4.91 6.84 -14.45
N LYS A 53 -3.94 7.11 -15.33
CA LYS A 53 -3.56 8.46 -15.71
C LYS A 53 -4.73 9.25 -16.30
N ASP A 54 -5.45 8.67 -17.26
CA ASP A 54 -6.61 9.32 -17.88
C ASP A 54 -7.69 9.64 -16.85
N ILE A 55 -8.04 8.67 -15.98
CA ILE A 55 -9.04 8.82 -14.92
C ILE A 55 -8.60 9.89 -13.92
N TYR A 56 -7.31 9.93 -13.58
CA TYR A 56 -6.75 10.93 -12.69
C TYR A 56 -6.88 12.34 -13.27
N HIS A 57 -6.57 12.53 -14.55
CA HIS A 57 -6.72 13.82 -15.23
C HIS A 57 -8.19 14.21 -15.42
N GLU A 58 -9.06 13.29 -15.82
CA GLU A 58 -10.50 13.54 -15.97
C GLU A 58 -11.14 13.99 -14.65
N TYR A 59 -10.76 13.39 -13.53
CA TYR A 59 -11.18 13.86 -12.20
C TYR A 59 -10.67 15.26 -11.89
N SER A 60 -9.45 15.60 -12.35
CA SER A 60 -8.86 16.93 -12.15
C SER A 60 -9.71 18.00 -12.83
N ASP A 61 -10.04 17.75 -14.09
CA ASP A 61 -10.80 18.65 -14.95
C ASP A 61 -12.24 18.81 -14.46
N PHE A 62 -12.81 17.78 -13.84
CA PHE A 62 -14.16 17.83 -13.26
C PHE A 62 -14.23 18.55 -11.91
N SER A 63 -13.15 18.53 -11.12
CA SER A 63 -13.09 19.06 -9.74
C SER A 63 -12.91 20.58 -9.63
N ASP A 64 -13.46 21.34 -10.58
CA ASP A 64 -13.23 22.77 -10.79
C ASP A 64 -13.29 23.61 -9.49
N ASN A 65 -12.25 24.45 -9.28
CA ASN A 65 -12.00 25.43 -8.20
C ASN A 65 -11.33 25.01 -6.87
N GLU A 66 -11.34 23.75 -6.41
CA GLU A 66 -10.61 23.37 -5.17
C GLU A 66 -9.25 22.67 -5.41
N SER A 67 -8.99 22.27 -6.66
CA SER A 67 -7.94 21.30 -7.01
C SER A 67 -6.57 21.91 -7.38
N ALA A 68 -6.47 23.22 -7.57
CA ALA A 68 -5.20 23.87 -7.94
C ALA A 68 -4.14 23.80 -6.81
N SER A 69 -4.58 23.59 -5.57
CA SER A 69 -3.74 23.41 -4.38
C SER A 69 -3.70 21.96 -3.88
N GLU A 70 -4.47 21.05 -4.49
CA GLU A 70 -4.61 19.69 -3.99
C GLU A 70 -3.37 18.88 -4.34
N ARG A 71 -2.77 18.22 -3.33
CA ARG A 71 -1.61 17.36 -3.57
C ARG A 71 -2.08 16.11 -4.29
N SER A 72 -1.21 15.49 -5.07
CA SER A 72 -1.61 14.38 -5.91
C SER A 72 -2.15 13.16 -5.13
N TRP A 73 -1.63 12.95 -3.92
CA TRP A 73 -2.08 11.88 -3.04
C TRP A 73 -3.47 12.15 -2.45
N ASP A 74 -3.84 13.41 -2.19
CA ASP A 74 -5.20 13.77 -1.75
C ASP A 74 -6.22 13.33 -2.79
N ARG A 75 -5.92 13.58 -4.07
CA ARG A 75 -6.74 13.14 -5.19
C ARG A 75 -6.83 11.62 -5.29
N LEU A 76 -5.71 10.91 -5.14
CA LEU A 76 -5.70 9.45 -5.14
C LEU A 76 -6.52 8.86 -3.98
N VAL A 77 -6.49 9.50 -2.81
CA VAL A 77 -7.32 9.10 -1.66
C VAL A 77 -8.80 9.31 -1.98
N LYS A 78 -9.18 10.45 -2.59
CA LYS A 78 -10.57 10.71 -3.03
C LYS A 78 -11.04 9.68 -4.07
N LEU A 79 -10.22 9.41 -5.08
CA LEU A 79 -10.52 8.39 -6.10
C LEU A 79 -10.74 7.01 -5.46
N GLN A 80 -9.88 6.63 -4.50
CA GLN A 80 -10.03 5.38 -3.76
C GLN A 80 -11.31 5.35 -2.91
N HIS A 81 -11.71 6.49 -2.33
CA HIS A 81 -12.98 6.62 -1.60
C HIS A 81 -14.19 6.42 -2.52
N PHE A 82 -14.11 6.88 -3.77
CA PHE A 82 -15.13 6.61 -4.80
C PHE A 82 -15.01 5.22 -5.45
N GLY A 83 -14.12 4.34 -4.96
CA GLY A 83 -13.98 2.97 -5.43
C GLY A 83 -13.15 2.81 -6.71
N VAL A 84 -12.51 3.87 -7.19
CA VAL A 84 -11.58 3.80 -8.33
C VAL A 84 -10.32 3.05 -7.88
N PRO A 85 -9.86 2.03 -8.61
CA PRO A 85 -8.59 1.36 -8.31
C PRO A 85 -7.43 2.34 -8.45
N THR A 86 -6.66 2.54 -7.38
CA THR A 86 -5.51 3.44 -7.34
C THR A 86 -4.24 2.68 -6.99
N ARG A 87 -3.09 3.34 -7.19
CA ARG A 87 -1.79 2.80 -6.78
C ARG A 87 -1.50 2.93 -5.28
N LEU A 88 -2.45 3.45 -4.49
CA LEU A 88 -2.30 3.53 -3.04
C LEU A 88 -2.51 2.15 -2.41
N LEU A 89 -1.70 1.89 -1.38
CA LEU A 89 -1.82 0.72 -0.51
C LEU A 89 -1.82 1.21 0.93
N ASP A 90 -2.96 1.05 1.61
CA ASP A 90 -3.16 1.62 2.93
C ASP A 90 -2.47 0.81 4.04
N TRP A 91 -1.93 1.50 5.03
CA TRP A 91 -1.42 0.92 6.27
C TRP A 91 -1.98 1.72 7.45
N THR A 92 -2.07 1.10 8.62
CA THR A 92 -2.58 1.75 9.84
C THR A 92 -1.59 1.61 10.99
N GLU A 93 -1.46 2.62 11.83
CA GLU A 93 -0.68 2.55 13.07
C GLU A 93 -1.41 1.78 14.18
N VAL A 94 -2.70 1.51 14.01
CA VAL A 94 -3.54 0.88 15.02
C VAL A 94 -3.73 -0.60 14.70
N LEU A 95 -3.07 -1.47 15.48
CA LEU A 95 -3.17 -2.93 15.32
C LEU A 95 -4.62 -3.43 15.28
N GLY A 96 -5.50 -2.88 16.12
CA GLY A 96 -6.92 -3.26 16.16
C GLY A 96 -7.65 -3.03 14.83
N MET A 97 -7.32 -1.96 14.10
CA MET A 97 -7.91 -1.68 12.78
C MET A 97 -7.43 -2.68 11.74
N ALA A 98 -6.15 -3.07 11.79
CA ALA A 98 -5.63 -4.13 10.94
C ALA A 98 -6.30 -5.48 11.24
N VAL A 99 -6.45 -5.85 12.52
CA VAL A 99 -7.15 -7.08 12.91
C VAL A 99 -8.60 -7.06 12.42
N TYR A 100 -9.33 -5.96 12.63
CA TYR A 100 -10.70 -5.80 12.14
C TYR A 100 -10.80 -6.09 10.63
N PHE A 101 -9.93 -5.50 9.81
CA PHE A 101 -9.93 -5.72 8.37
C PHE A 101 -9.52 -7.13 7.94
N ALA A 102 -8.72 -7.82 8.74
CA ALA A 102 -8.38 -9.21 8.51
C ALA A 102 -9.57 -10.15 8.76
N VAL A 103 -10.43 -9.82 9.73
CA VAL A 103 -11.49 -10.73 10.21
C VAL A 103 -12.93 -10.35 9.84
N ARG A 104 -13.23 -9.09 9.46
CA ARG A 104 -14.62 -8.59 9.30
C ARG A 104 -15.49 -9.40 8.34
N ASP A 105 -14.90 -10.01 7.32
CA ASP A 105 -15.62 -10.75 6.26
C ASP A 105 -15.47 -12.27 6.41
N LEU A 106 -15.04 -12.75 7.58
CA LEU A 106 -14.98 -14.18 7.88
C LEU A 106 -16.40 -14.67 8.16
N GLN A 107 -16.94 -15.45 7.22
CA GLN A 107 -18.19 -16.18 7.41
C GLN A 107 -17.91 -17.68 7.49
N GLY A 108 -18.40 -18.32 8.54
CA GLY A 108 -18.22 -19.76 8.76
C GLY A 108 -16.74 -20.15 8.99
N SER A 109 -16.39 -21.37 8.61
CA SER A 109 -15.00 -21.85 8.62
C SER A 109 -14.24 -21.26 7.43
N PRO A 110 -13.24 -20.39 7.64
CA PRO A 110 -12.48 -19.80 6.54
C PRO A 110 -11.76 -20.90 5.74
N LYS A 111 -11.79 -20.80 4.41
CA LYS A 111 -10.98 -21.68 3.55
C LYS A 111 -9.48 -21.35 3.61
N GLU A 112 -9.15 -20.14 4.04
CA GLU A 112 -7.80 -19.60 4.13
C GLU A 112 -7.69 -18.71 5.37
N GLU A 113 -6.50 -18.68 5.96
CA GLU A 113 -6.25 -17.97 7.21
C GLU A 113 -6.08 -16.45 6.98
N PRO A 114 -6.68 -15.61 7.84
CA PRO A 114 -6.41 -14.17 7.84
C PRO A 114 -4.99 -13.89 8.30
N ALA A 115 -4.40 -12.79 7.82
CA ALA A 115 -3.06 -12.38 8.21
C ALA A 115 -2.98 -10.89 8.50
N VAL A 116 -2.04 -10.52 9.38
CA VAL A 116 -1.68 -9.13 9.67
C VAL A 116 -0.23 -8.93 9.28
N TRP A 117 0.00 -8.02 8.34
CA TRP A 117 1.34 -7.59 7.95
C TRP A 117 1.83 -6.49 8.86
N ILE A 118 3.14 -6.48 9.13
CA ILE A 118 3.82 -5.49 9.96
C ILE A 118 5.00 -4.93 9.17
N ILE A 119 5.17 -3.61 9.20
CA ILE A 119 6.33 -2.95 8.59
C ILE A 119 6.94 -1.95 9.57
N ASN A 120 8.25 -1.74 9.43
CA ASN A 120 8.97 -0.63 10.05
C ASN A 120 8.95 0.58 9.10
N PRO A 121 8.17 1.63 9.39
CA PRO A 121 8.05 2.79 8.49
C PRO A 121 9.37 3.57 8.36
N PHE A 122 10.22 3.58 9.39
CA PHE A 122 11.51 4.27 9.35
C PHE A 122 12.51 3.55 8.46
N GLN A 123 12.53 2.21 8.49
CA GLN A 123 13.39 1.42 7.61
C GLN A 123 13.02 1.62 6.14
N ILE A 124 11.73 1.63 5.82
CA ILE A 124 11.25 1.93 4.47
C ILE A 124 11.64 3.36 4.06
N SER A 125 11.42 4.34 4.94
CA SER A 125 11.78 5.73 4.67
C SER A 125 13.28 5.89 4.40
N TYR A 126 14.11 5.17 5.17
CA TYR A 126 15.56 5.15 4.99
C TYR A 126 15.98 4.52 3.66
N MET A 127 15.46 3.33 3.35
CA MET A 127 15.71 2.66 2.06
C MET A 127 15.31 3.54 0.88
N THR A 128 14.20 4.26 1.02
CA THR A 128 13.67 5.08 -0.06
C THR A 128 14.46 6.38 -0.23
N ARG A 129 14.98 6.99 0.84
CA ARG A 129 15.88 8.16 0.73
C ARG A 129 17.19 7.84 -0.01
N GLN A 130 17.70 6.62 0.12
CA GLN A 130 18.91 6.22 -0.61
C GLN A 130 18.69 6.07 -2.12
N SER A 131 17.44 5.86 -2.55
CA SER A 131 17.09 5.69 -3.96
C SER A 131 16.64 6.99 -4.65
N ILE A 132 16.66 8.13 -3.94
CA ILE A 132 16.26 9.44 -4.49
C ILE A 132 17.50 10.19 -4.98
N ASP A 133 17.40 10.77 -6.17
CA ASP A 133 18.37 11.74 -6.68
C ASP A 133 18.39 12.98 -5.76
N PRO A 134 19.54 13.34 -5.17
CA PRO A 134 19.67 14.47 -4.23
C PRO A 134 19.26 15.83 -4.80
N TYR A 135 19.06 15.96 -6.11
CA TYR A 135 18.58 17.20 -6.75
C TYR A 135 17.06 17.32 -6.87
N THR A 136 16.29 16.27 -6.53
CA THR A 136 14.83 16.29 -6.62
C THR A 136 14.23 16.89 -5.34
N LYS A 137 13.53 18.02 -5.45
CA LYS A 137 12.83 18.69 -4.32
C LYS A 137 11.50 18.04 -3.93
N ASP A 138 11.12 16.94 -4.56
CA ASP A 138 9.85 16.27 -4.30
C ASP A 138 9.86 15.64 -2.90
N THR A 139 8.95 16.11 -2.05
CA THR A 139 8.79 15.66 -0.66
C THR A 139 8.11 14.29 -0.55
N SER A 140 7.64 13.76 -1.67
CA SER A 140 7.06 12.42 -1.76
C SER A 140 7.74 11.63 -2.87
N ILE A 141 8.22 10.44 -2.52
CA ILE A 141 8.70 9.48 -3.51
C ILE A 141 7.48 8.94 -4.23
N GLY A 142 7.36 9.13 -5.55
CA GLY A 142 6.20 8.62 -6.27
C GLY A 142 5.23 9.65 -6.83
N ASP A 143 5.38 10.93 -6.48
CA ASP A 143 4.47 11.98 -6.96
C ASP A 143 4.87 12.48 -8.34
N PHE A 144 4.77 11.56 -9.30
CA PHE A 144 5.16 11.79 -10.67
C PHE A 144 4.01 12.27 -11.56
N HIS A 145 2.82 12.49 -10.98
CA HIS A 145 1.63 12.83 -11.75
C HIS A 145 1.76 14.13 -12.54
N ASN A 146 2.57 15.07 -12.02
CA ASN A 146 2.83 16.34 -12.66
C ASN A 146 4.11 16.34 -13.53
N GLN A 147 4.84 15.23 -13.58
CA GLN A 147 6.03 15.11 -14.43
C GLN A 147 5.61 14.66 -15.83
N ASN A 148 5.76 15.55 -16.82
CA ASN A 148 5.46 15.23 -18.22
C ASN A 148 6.24 13.98 -18.68
N GLY A 149 5.51 12.98 -19.19
CA GLY A 149 6.08 11.71 -19.66
C GLY A 149 6.19 10.60 -18.60
N PHE A 150 5.77 10.86 -17.36
CA PHE A 150 5.80 9.85 -16.30
C PHE A 150 4.44 9.16 -16.12
N ASP A 151 4.24 8.07 -16.86
CA ASP A 151 3.09 7.17 -16.70
C ASP A 151 3.43 6.09 -15.66
N TYR A 152 2.59 5.93 -14.63
CA TYR A 152 2.82 4.93 -13.58
C TYR A 152 2.79 3.50 -14.12
N TYR A 153 1.87 3.20 -15.04
CA TYR A 153 1.76 1.91 -15.67
C TYR A 153 2.98 1.60 -16.53
N GLU A 154 3.42 2.54 -17.36
CA GLU A 154 4.60 2.30 -18.20
C GLU A 154 5.88 2.16 -17.37
N ASN A 155 6.08 2.98 -16.34
CA ASN A 155 7.35 3.04 -15.62
C ASN A 155 7.48 2.04 -14.47
N PHE A 156 6.40 1.72 -13.74
CA PHE A 156 6.46 0.81 -12.58
C PHE A 156 5.85 -0.57 -12.83
N ILE A 157 4.98 -0.70 -13.83
CA ILE A 157 4.32 -1.98 -14.12
C ILE A 157 4.99 -2.68 -15.30
N LEU A 158 5.33 -1.96 -16.38
CA LEU A 158 5.96 -2.56 -17.56
C LEU A 158 7.49 -2.60 -17.50
N LYS A 159 8.14 -1.51 -17.06
CA LYS A 159 9.60 -1.38 -17.15
C LYS A 159 10.38 -1.92 -15.93
N GLN A 160 9.75 -2.10 -14.78
CA GLN A 160 10.46 -2.48 -13.55
C GLN A 160 10.62 -3.98 -13.35
N SER A 161 11.86 -4.41 -13.10
CA SER A 161 12.20 -5.71 -12.52
C SER A 161 12.33 -5.57 -11.00
N TRP A 162 11.25 -5.82 -10.27
CA TRP A 162 11.27 -5.75 -8.81
C TRP A 162 12.26 -6.79 -8.23
N PRO A 163 13.21 -6.39 -7.35
CA PRO A 163 14.25 -7.30 -6.83
C PRO A 163 13.68 -8.50 -6.05
N ARG A 164 12.45 -8.36 -5.53
CA ARG A 164 11.67 -9.42 -4.89
C ARG A 164 10.41 -9.68 -5.72
N SER A 165 10.58 -10.32 -6.87
CA SER A 165 9.47 -10.82 -7.68
C SER A 165 8.97 -12.19 -7.21
N SER A 166 9.82 -12.94 -6.50
CA SER A 166 9.46 -14.11 -5.69
C SER A 166 9.07 -13.69 -4.28
N THR A 167 8.02 -14.33 -3.78
CA THR A 167 7.37 -14.06 -2.50
C THR A 167 8.37 -14.15 -1.35
N VAL A 168 8.44 -13.09 -0.53
CA VAL A 168 8.74 -13.33 0.89
C VAL A 168 7.45 -13.87 1.43
N ASP A 169 7.40 -15.17 1.70
CA ASP A 169 6.23 -15.77 2.33
C ASP A 169 5.96 -15.00 3.63
N PRO A 170 4.69 -14.63 3.91
CA PRO A 170 4.36 -14.17 5.25
C PRO A 170 4.80 -15.26 6.23
N ILE A 171 5.31 -14.86 7.39
CA ILE A 171 5.70 -15.77 8.47
C ILE A 171 4.58 -16.79 8.65
N SER A 172 4.81 -18.01 8.19
CA SER A 172 3.98 -19.18 8.44
C SER A 172 4.60 -19.93 9.60
N ASP A 173 3.78 -20.35 10.55
CA ASP A 173 4.16 -21.28 11.62
C ASP A 173 4.87 -22.54 11.07
#